data_AF-A0A388SH96-F1
#
_entry.id   AF-A0A388SH96-F1
#
_cell.length_a   1.000
_cell.length_b   1.000
_cell.length_c   1.000
_cell.angle_alpha   90.00
_cell.angle_beta   90.00
_cell.angle_gamma   90.00
#
_symmetry.space_group_name_H-M   'P 1'
#
loop_
_entity.id
_entity.type
_entity.pdbx_description
1 polymer ?
#
loop_
_entity_poly.entity_id
_entity_poly.type
_entity_poly.pdbx_seq_one_letter_code
_entity_poly.pdbx_strand_id
1 'polypeptide(L)'
;MEYRVGSEGWTEAAKAGLPLFCDVSARWDPEANVFVAESEDFLPAFACVAESPTWEGLGKELDAVFSDALESVLGYQESLPRLTHRIRAA
;
A
#
# COMPACT_ATOMS: atom_id res chain seq x y z
N MET A 1 -5.25 16.87 -3.55
CA MET A 1 -5.19 16.01 -4.75
C MET A 1 -4.25 14.87 -4.39
N GLU A 2 -4.70 13.62 -4.47
CA GLU A 2 -3.89 12.43 -4.18
C GLU A 2 -3.63 11.67 -5.48
N TYR A 3 -2.44 11.13 -5.66
CA TYR A 3 -2.08 10.33 -6.83
C TYR A 3 -2.20 8.84 -6.53
N ARG A 4 -2.69 8.06 -7.50
CA ARG A 4 -2.74 6.61 -7.36
C ARG A 4 -1.36 6.02 -7.62
N VAL A 5 -0.88 5.16 -6.73
CA VAL A 5 0.33 4.37 -7.00
C VAL A 5 0.12 3.50 -8.24
N GLY A 6 1.14 3.38 -9.09
CA GLY A 6 1.06 2.66 -10.36
C GLY A 6 0.48 3.45 -11.54
N SER A 7 -0.09 4.65 -11.31
CA SER A 7 -0.55 5.53 -12.40
C SER A 7 0.58 6.37 -13.01
N GLU A 8 0.45 6.82 -14.26
CA GLU A 8 1.49 7.63 -14.90
C GLU A 8 1.91 8.85 -14.05
N GLY A 9 3.22 9.01 -13.83
CA GLY A 9 3.80 10.13 -13.06
C GLY A 9 3.69 10.01 -11.53
N TRP A 10 3.19 8.90 -10.98
CA TRP A 10 3.03 8.74 -9.52
C TRP A 10 4.36 8.85 -8.75
N THR A 11 5.46 8.34 -9.30
CA THR A 11 6.79 8.41 -8.69
C THR A 11 7.32 9.84 -8.61
N GLU A 12 6.93 10.69 -9.56
CA GLU A 12 7.38 12.08 -9.63
C GLU A 12 6.58 12.91 -8.62
N ALA A 13 5.29 12.62 -8.51
CA ALA A 13 4.44 13.14 -7.44
C ALA A 13 4.95 12.72 -6.06
N ALA A 14 5.35 11.46 -5.89
CA ALA A 14 5.91 10.92 -4.66
C ALA A 14 7.17 11.67 -4.23
N LYS A 15 8.14 11.83 -5.15
CA LYS A 15 9.39 12.57 -4.92
C LYS A 15 9.17 14.07 -4.65
N ALA A 16 8.07 14.63 -5.15
CA ALA A 16 7.64 16.00 -4.83
C ALA A 16 6.90 16.11 -3.49
N GLY A 17 6.76 15.02 -2.73
CA GLY A 17 6.08 14.99 -1.42
C GLY A 17 4.56 15.06 -1.52
N LEU A 18 3.98 14.83 -2.70
CA LEU A 18 2.53 14.83 -2.88
C LEU A 18 1.92 13.55 -2.27
N PRO A 19 0.73 13.64 -1.65
CA PRO A 19 0.10 12.50 -1.03
C PRO A 19 -0.34 11.47 -2.09
N LEU A 20 -0.21 10.20 -1.73
CA LEU A 20 -0.51 9.06 -2.56
C LEU A 20 -1.65 8.23 -1.96
N PHE A 21 -2.28 7.39 -2.77
CA PHE A 21 -3.15 6.32 -2.29
C PHE A 21 -2.92 5.01 -3.06
N CYS A 22 -3.17 3.89 -2.39
CA CYS A 22 -3.23 2.56 -3.00
C CYS A 22 -4.66 2.03 -2.91
N ASP A 23 -5.15 1.44 -4.01
CA ASP A 23 -6.33 0.58 -3.95
C ASP A 23 -5.91 -0.79 -3.40
N VAL A 24 -6.62 -1.24 -2.37
CA VAL A 24 -6.34 -2.50 -1.68
C VAL A 24 -7.59 -3.36 -1.71
N SER A 25 -7.43 -4.61 -2.17
CA SER A 25 -8.47 -5.62 -2.10
C SER A 25 -8.27 -6.45 -0.83
N ALA A 26 -9.31 -6.64 -0.03
CA ALA A 26 -9.22 -7.44 1.18
C ALA A 26 -10.33 -8.49 1.25
N ARG A 27 -9.95 -9.73 1.58
CA ARG A 27 -10.88 -10.86 1.77
C ARG A 27 -10.66 -11.52 3.11
N TRP A 28 -11.73 -12.08 3.69
CA TRP A 28 -11.62 -12.92 4.88
C TRP A 28 -11.16 -14.33 4.50
N ASP A 29 -10.11 -14.81 5.16
CA ASP A 29 -9.66 -16.20 5.10
C ASP A 29 -10.19 -16.95 6.34
N PRO A 30 -11.16 -17.87 6.17
CA PRO A 30 -11.74 -18.59 7.30
C PRO A 30 -10.83 -19.68 7.87
N GLU A 31 -9.85 -20.18 7.10
CA GLU A 31 -8.92 -21.23 7.56
C GLU A 31 -7.85 -20.63 8.47
N ALA A 32 -7.33 -19.47 8.10
CA ALA A 32 -6.35 -18.73 8.90
C ALA A 32 -7.00 -17.78 9.93
N ASN A 33 -8.31 -17.53 9.83
CA ASN A 33 -9.06 -16.60 10.68
C ASN A 33 -8.45 -15.19 10.67
N VAL A 34 -8.13 -14.69 9.47
CA VAL A 34 -7.56 -13.36 9.22
C VAL A 34 -8.18 -12.70 7.98
N PHE A 35 -8.12 -11.38 7.92
CA PHE A 35 -8.25 -10.65 6.66
C PHE A 35 -6.92 -10.70 5.93
N VAL A 36 -6.97 -11.00 4.64
CA VAL A 36 -5.83 -10.94 3.72
C VAL A 36 -6.08 -9.78 2.77
N ALA A 37 -5.16 -8.81 2.77
CA ALA A 37 -5.18 -7.65 1.89
C ALA A 37 -4.06 -7.74 0.85
N GLU A 38 -4.38 -7.39 -0.38
CA GLU A 38 -3.44 -7.37 -1.50
C GLU A 38 -3.58 -6.08 -2.32
N SER A 39 -2.48 -5.64 -2.92
CA SER A 39 -2.47 -4.53 -3.87
C SER A 39 -1.45 -4.76 -4.98
N GLU A 40 -1.89 -4.51 -6.21
CA GLU A 40 -1.06 -4.61 -7.40
C GLU A 40 -0.44 -3.27 -7.81
N ASP A 41 -0.76 -2.18 -7.10
CA ASP A 41 -0.38 -0.82 -7.51
C ASP A 41 1.16 -0.62 -7.59
N PHE A 42 1.95 -1.40 -6.84
CA PHE A 42 3.42 -1.36 -6.86
C PHE A 42 4.06 -2.38 -7.83
N LEU A 43 3.28 -3.17 -8.55
CA LEU A 43 3.83 -4.12 -9.51
C LEU A 43 4.46 -3.40 -10.72
N PRO A 44 5.50 -3.99 -11.34
CA PRO A 44 6.11 -5.28 -11.00
C PRO A 44 7.19 -5.20 -9.90
N ALA A 45 7.43 -4.01 -9.33
CA ALA A 45 8.55 -3.78 -8.42
C ALA A 45 8.35 -4.41 -7.04
N PHE A 46 7.12 -4.41 -6.54
CA PHE A 46 6.79 -4.95 -5.22
C PHE A 46 5.37 -5.52 -5.20
N ALA A 47 5.21 -6.73 -4.66
CA ALA A 47 3.90 -7.34 -4.44
C ALA A 47 3.46 -7.08 -2.99
N CYS A 48 2.42 -6.28 -2.80
CA CYS A 48 1.95 -5.93 -1.46
C CYS A 48 0.93 -6.97 -0.98
N VAL A 49 1.25 -7.65 0.12
CA VAL A 49 0.32 -8.53 0.84
C VAL A 49 0.46 -8.26 2.33
N ALA A 50 -0.66 -8.13 3.03
CA ALA A 50 -0.73 -7.96 4.47
C ALA A 50 -1.87 -8.79 5.05
N GLU A 51 -1.72 -9.28 6.28
CA GLU A 51 -2.73 -10.11 6.93
C GLU A 51 -2.93 -9.72 8.39
N SER A 52 -4.17 -9.78 8.88
CA SER A 52 -4.48 -9.50 10.27
C SER A 52 -5.86 -10.02 10.68
N PRO A 53 -6.05 -10.50 11.92
CA PRO A 53 -7.37 -10.87 12.45
C PRO A 53 -8.38 -9.71 12.54
N THR A 54 -7.90 -8.45 12.45
CA THR A 54 -8.73 -7.25 12.60
C THR A 54 -8.42 -6.22 11.51
N TRP A 55 -9.42 -5.41 11.14
CA TRP A 55 -9.24 -4.30 10.19
C TRP A 55 -8.22 -3.25 10.66
N GLU A 56 -8.19 -2.94 11.96
CA GLU A 56 -7.20 -2.00 12.50
C GLU A 56 -5.77 -2.55 12.38
N GLY A 57 -5.57 -3.82 12.73
CA GLY A 57 -4.28 -4.47 12.55
C GLY A 57 -3.88 -4.52 11.08
N LEU A 58 -4.83 -4.79 10.18
CA LEU A 58 -4.59 -4.84 8.74
C LEU A 58 -4.09 -3.50 8.20
N GLY A 59 -4.65 -2.38 8.69
CA GLY A 59 -4.16 -1.04 8.34
C GLY A 59 -2.72 -0.80 8.77
N LYS A 60 -2.33 -1.23 9.97
CA LYS A 60 -0.95 -1.11 10.48
C LYS A 60 0.04 -1.94 9.67
N GLU A 61 -0.34 -3.18 9.34
CA GLU A 61 0.49 -4.06 8.49
C GLU A 61 0.63 -3.48 7.08
N LEU A 62 -0.44 -2.95 6.48
CA LEU A 62 -0.39 -2.27 5.19
C LEU A 62 0.52 -1.04 5.22
N ASP A 63 0.45 -0.22 6.27
CA ASP A 63 1.32 0.95 6.41
C ASP A 63 2.81 0.56 6.45
N ALA A 64 3.16 -0.54 7.12
CA ALA A 64 4.51 -1.08 7.14
C ALA A 64 4.94 -1.61 5.76
N VAL A 65 4.12 -2.48 5.14
CA VAL A 65 4.38 -3.06 3.81
C VAL A 65 4.56 -1.97 2.76
N PHE A 66 3.78 -0.90 2.84
CA PHE A 66 3.90 0.19 1.89
C PHE A 66 5.10 1.09 2.11
N SER A 67 5.57 1.25 3.36
CA SER A 67 6.83 1.93 3.62
C SER A 67 7.97 1.21 2.89
N ASP A 68 8.02 -0.13 3.02
CA ASP A 68 9.02 -0.96 2.35
C ASP A 68 8.88 -0.89 0.82
N ALA A 69 7.66 -0.90 0.30
CA ALA A 69 7.40 -0.78 -1.14
C ALA A 69 7.85 0.59 -1.68
N LEU A 70 7.60 1.69 -0.97
CA LEU A 70 8.04 3.02 -1.36
C LEU A 70 9.56 3.14 -1.35
N GLU A 71 10.23 2.62 -0.32
CA GLU A 71 11.70 2.59 -0.27
C GLU A 71 12.29 1.74 -1.40
N SER A 72 11.66 0.61 -1.73
CA SER A 72 12.09 -0.25 -2.83
C SER A 72 12.00 0.44 -4.19
N VAL A 73 10.90 1.16 -4.45
CA VAL A 73 10.66 1.81 -5.75
C VAL A 73 11.39 3.16 -5.88
N LEU A 74 11.37 3.98 -4.83
CA LEU A 74 11.91 5.34 -4.88
C LEU A 74 13.40 5.40 -4.48
N GLY A 75 13.93 4.33 -3.89
CA GLY A 75 15.22 4.33 -3.21
C GLY A 75 15.17 5.16 -1.93
N TYR A 76 16.36 5.49 -1.39
CA TYR A 76 16.46 6.35 -0.21
C TYR A 76 15.78 7.70 -0.43
N GLN A 77 14.89 8.07 0.50
CA GLN A 77 14.25 9.39 0.59
C GLN A 77 14.45 9.93 2.01
N GLU A 78 14.65 11.24 2.15
CA GLU A 78 14.73 11.89 3.47
C GLU A 78 13.40 11.80 4.23
N SER A 79 12.29 11.84 3.49
CA SER A 79 10.95 11.55 4.00
C SER A 79 10.11 10.88 2.93
N LEU A 80 9.35 9.86 3.31
CA LEU A 80 8.39 9.21 2.41
C LEU A 80 7.10 10.04 2.32
N PRO A 81 6.45 10.07 1.15
CA PRO A 81 5.16 10.73 1.02
C PRO A 81 4.11 10.03 1.88
N ARG A 82 3.11 10.78 2.35
CA ARG A 82 1.92 10.19 2.98
C ARG A 82 1.24 9.26 1.98
N LEU A 83 1.02 8.02 2.38
CA LEU A 83 0.26 7.04 1.62
C LEU A 83 -0.98 6.60 2.40
N THR A 84 -2.11 6.48 1.71
CA THR A 84 -3.37 6.00 2.30
C THR A 84 -3.81 4.69 1.65
N HIS A 85 -4.07 3.67 2.45
CA HIS A 85 -4.71 2.44 1.99
C HIS A 85 -6.22 2.65 1.81
N ARG A 86 -6.73 2.43 0.59
CA ARG A 86 -8.18 2.43 0.29
C ARG A 86 -8.65 0.98 0.16
N ILE A 87 -8.98 0.41 1.31
CA ILE A 87 -9.42 -0.98 1.41
C ILE A 87 -10.84 -1.14 0.86
N ARG A 88 -11.01 -2.10 -0.04
CA ARG A 88 -12.30 -2.60 -0.52
C ARG A 88 -12.42 -4.06 -0.13
N ALA A 89 -13.57 -4.44 0.44
CA ALA A 89 -13.87 -5.85 0.66
C ALA A 89 -14.14 -6.52 -0.69
N ALA A 90 -13.50 -7.68 -0.90
CA ALA A 90 -13.64 -8.52 -2.08
C ALA A 90 -14.63 -9.66 -1.87
#